data_AF-A0A496S268-F1
#
_entry.id   AF-A0A496S268-F1
#
_cell.length_a   1.000
_cell.length_b   1.000
_cell.length_c   1.000
_cell.angle_alpha   90.00
_cell.angle_beta   90.00
_cell.angle_gamma   90.00
#
_symmetry.space_group_name_H-M   'P 1'
#
loop_
_entity.id
_entity.type
_entity.pdbx_description
1 polymer ?
#
loop_
_entity_poly.entity_id
_entity_poly.type
_entity_poly.pdbx_seq_one_letter_code
_entity_poly.pdbx_strand_id
1 'polypeptide(L)' 'MKKKFYEYALCSARECIPMLSLSGTQGLINNPELAKLRNDCIIICKMLHKLIQSIS' A
#
# COMPACT_ATOMS: atom_id res chain seq x y z
N MET A 1 12.70 17.77 -2.29
CA MET A 1 11.84 17.71 -1.08
C MET A 1 10.52 16.96 -1.34
N LYS A 2 9.72 17.35 -2.36
CA LYS A 2 8.46 16.65 -2.72
C LYS A 2 8.64 15.17 -3.09
N LYS A 3 9.67 14.81 -3.88
CA LYS A 3 9.99 13.42 -4.23
C LYS A 3 10.19 12.53 -2.99
N LYS A 4 11.06 12.95 -2.05
CA LYS A 4 11.30 12.24 -0.79
C LYS A 4 10.03 12.04 0.03
N PHE A 5 9.14 13.03 0.07
CA PHE A 5 7.84 12.89 0.74
C PHE A 5 7.00 11.76 0.13
N TYR A 6 6.92 11.67 -1.20
CA TYR A 6 6.19 10.58 -1.86
C TYR A 6 6.88 9.22 -1.73
N GLU A 7 8.22 9.19 -1.67
CA GLU A 7 8.99 7.98 -1.37
C GLU A 7 8.65 7.45 0.03
N TYR A 8 8.54 8.32 1.04
CA TYR A 8 8.09 7.92 2.38
C TYR A 8 6.65 7.39 2.35
N ALA A 9 5.73 8.08 1.68
CA ALA A 9 4.35 7.61 1.54
C ALA A 9 4.28 6.24 0.84
N LEU A 10 5.13 6.00 -0.17
CA LEU A 10 5.21 4.70 -0.85
C LEU A 10 5.72 3.60 0.09
N CYS A 11 6.73 3.89 0.92
CA CYS A 11 7.19 2.93 1.93
C CYS A 11 6.08 2.59 2.93
N SER A 12 5.41 3.60 3.49
CA SER A 12 4.29 3.38 4.42
C SER A 12 3.16 2.57 3.81
N ALA A 13 2.78 2.85 2.55
CA ALA A 13 1.77 2.05 1.86
C ALA A 13 2.21 0.59 1.68
N ARG A 14 3.48 0.33 1.36
CA ARG A 14 4.01 -1.04 1.22
C ARG A 14 3.99 -1.81 2.54
N GLU A 15 4.22 -1.14 3.67
CA GLU A 15 4.17 -1.73 5.01
C GLU A 15 2.76 -2.20 5.40
N CYS A 16 1.71 -1.66 4.78
CA CYS A 16 0.34 -2.14 5.00
C CYS A 16 0.11 -3.56 4.45
N ILE A 17 0.78 -3.95 3.36
CA ILE A 17 0.59 -5.28 2.73
C ILE A 17 0.91 -6.45 3.67
N PRO A 18 2.08 -6.52 4.35
CA PRO A 18 2.36 -7.59 5.30
C PRO A 18 1.45 -7.54 6.51
N MET A 19 1.04 -6.36 6.98
CA MET A 19 0.09 -6.23 8.10
C MET A 19 -1.29 -6.77 7.74
N LEU A 20 -1.79 -6.46 6.53
CA LEU A 20 -3.02 -7.05 6.00
C LEU A 20 -2.90 -8.59 5.91
N SER A 21 -1.77 -9.11 5.44
CA SER A 21 -1.54 -10.57 5.44
C SER A 21 -1.68 -11.15 6.86
N LEU A 22 -1.02 -10.52 7.85
CA LEU A 22 -1.04 -10.97 9.23
C LEU A 22 -2.45 -10.94 9.83
N SER A 23 -3.17 -9.84 9.64
CA SER A 23 -4.56 -9.69 10.09
C SER A 23 -5.49 -10.71 9.44
N GLY A 24 -5.25 -11.05 8.17
CA GLY A 24 -5.94 -12.14 7.48
C GLY A 24 -5.68 -13.50 8.12
N THR A 25 -4.41 -13.84 8.36
CA THR A 25 -4.01 -15.10 9.02
C THR A 25 -4.59 -15.22 10.43
N GLN A 26 -4.70 -14.11 11.15
CA GLN A 26 -5.29 -14.06 12.49
C GLN A 26 -6.83 -14.08 12.50
N GLY A 27 -7.48 -14.07 11.32
CA GLY A 27 -8.94 -14.04 11.21
C GLY A 27 -9.57 -12.72 11.65
N LEU A 28 -8.79 -11.63 11.77
CA LEU A 28 -9.28 -10.30 12.15
C LEU A 28 -10.03 -9.61 11.00
N ILE A 29 -9.81 -10.07 9.76
CA ILE A 29 -10.42 -9.55 8.54
C ILE A 29 -10.91 -10.75 7.72
N ASN A 30 -12.14 -10.70 7.23
CA ASN A 30 -12.66 -11.75 6.36
C ASN A 30 -11.96 -11.75 4.98
N ASN A 31 -11.95 -12.90 4.30
CA ASN A 31 -11.22 -13.07 3.04
C ASN A 31 -11.61 -12.08 1.92
N PRO A 32 -12.92 -11.80 1.67
CA PRO A 32 -13.31 -10.82 0.65
C PRO A 32 -12.79 -9.41 0.94
N GLU A 33 -12.89 -8.97 2.18
CA GLU A 33 -12.43 -7.65 2.61
C GLU A 33 -10.90 -7.55 2.58
N LEU A 34 -10.19 -8.59 3.01
CA LEU A 34 -8.75 -8.69 2.90
C LEU A 34 -8.28 -8.55 1.45
N ALA A 35 -8.91 -9.27 0.53
CA ALA A 35 -8.58 -9.20 -0.89
C ALA A 35 -8.77 -7.78 -1.45
N LYS A 36 -9.88 -7.12 -1.09
CA LYS A 36 -10.15 -5.73 -1.45
C LYS A 36 -9.09 -4.77 -0.90
N LEU A 37 -8.82 -4.82 0.41
CA LEU A 37 -7.83 -3.94 1.06
C LEU A 37 -6.43 -4.11 0.46
N ARG A 38 -6.02 -5.35 0.16
CA ARG A 38 -4.74 -5.60 -0.52
C ARG A 38 -4.71 -4.99 -1.91
N ASN A 39 -5.79 -5.14 -2.68
CA ASN A 39 -5.87 -4.57 -4.02
C ASN A 39 -5.82 -3.04 -3.99
N ASP A 40 -6.57 -2.41 -3.08
CA ASP A 40 -6.56 -0.95 -2.90
C ASP A 40 -5.15 -0.46 -2.51
N CYS A 41 -4.48 -1.16 -1.61
CA CYS A 41 -3.10 -0.86 -1.21
C CYS A 41 -2.12 -0.96 -2.39
N ILE A 42 -2.27 -1.97 -3.26
CA ILE A 42 -1.45 -2.13 -4.47
C ILE A 42 -1.70 -0.98 -5.46
N ILE A 43 -2.97 -0.57 -5.63
CA ILE A 43 -3.34 0.55 -6.50
C ILE A 43 -2.68 1.85 -6.00
N ILE A 44 -2.75 2.13 -4.69
CA ILE A 44 -2.11 3.30 -4.08
C ILE A 44 -0.60 3.27 -4.32
N CYS A 45 0.06 2.13 -4.11
CA CYS A 45 1.49 1.99 -4.39
C CYS A 45 1.82 2.31 -5.87
N LYS A 46 1.01 1.81 -6.81
CA LYS A 46 1.18 2.11 -8.25
C LYS A 46 1.00 3.60 -8.55
N MET A 47 0.01 4.25 -7.93
CA MET A 47 -0.23 5.69 -8.08
C MET A 47 0.94 6.52 -7.56
N LEU A 48 1.42 6.22 -6.35
CA LEU A 48 2.58 6.89 -5.76
C LEU A 48 3.83 6.70 -6.60
N HIS A 49 4.05 5.49 -7.12
CA HIS A 49 5.19 5.23 -8.00
C HIS A 49 5.14 6.07 -9.29
N LYS A 50 3.99 6.12 -9.97
CA LYS A 50 3.80 6.98 -11.15
C LYS A 50 3.98 8.47 -10.81
N LEU A 51 3.48 8.91 -9.66
CA LEU A 51 3.62 10.29 -9.22
C LEU A 51 5.10 10.66 -8.98
N ILE A 52 5.85 9.79 -8.31
CA ILE A 52 7.30 9.95 -8.11
C ILE A 52 8.03 10.06 -9.45
N GLN A 53 7.69 9.21 -10.43
CA GLN A 53 8.26 9.27 -11.78
C GLN A 53 7.91 10.58 -12.50
N SER A 54 6.68 11.09 -12.34
CA SER A 54 6.25 12.33 -13.00
C SER A 54 6.88 13.61 -12.45
N ILE A 55 7.43 13.55 -11.24
CA ILE A 55 8.08 14.68 -10.56
C ILE A 55 9.62 14.51 -10.57
N SER A 56 10.12 13.41 -11.13
CA SER A 56 11.55 13.12 -11.26
C SER A 56 12.18 13.80 -12.47
#